data_AF-A0A7C5NMT4-F1
#
_entry.id   AF-A0A7C5NMT4-F1
#
_cell.length_a   1.000
_cell.length_b   1.000
_cell.length_c   1.000
_cell.angle_alpha   90.00
_cell.angle_beta   90.00
_cell.angle_gamma   90.00
#
_symmetry.space_group_name_H-M   'P 1'
#
loop_
_entity.id
_entity.type
_entity.pdbx_description
1 polymer ?
#
loop_
_entity_poly.entity_id
_entity_poly.type
_entity_poly.pdbx_seq_one_letter_code
_entity_poly.pdbx_strand_id
1 'polypeptide(L)' 'MKLPREISGRDLAKLLEKYGYQITRRRGSHMRLTTTSQREHHITIPDHKCIKLGTLSRILSDIAKNLEIDKSDLIKELF' A
#
# COMPACT_ATOMS: atom_id res chain seq x y z
N MET A 1 -11.12 -10.44 7.51
CA MET A 1 -9.82 -10.30 8.20
C MET A 1 -9.72 -8.96 8.89
N LYS A 2 -8.97 -8.87 9.99
CA LYS A 2 -8.73 -7.61 10.71
C LYS A 2 -7.51 -6.92 10.10
N LEU A 3 -7.61 -5.62 9.86
CA LEU A 3 -6.47 -4.79 9.44
C LEU A 3 -5.64 -4.38 10.66
N PRO A 4 -4.31 -4.24 10.51
CA PRO A 4 -3.48 -3.68 11.57
C PRO A 4 -3.93 -2.25 11.89
N ARG A 5 -4.03 -1.94 13.18
CA ARG A 5 -4.46 -0.62 13.67
C ARG A 5 -3.33 0.41 13.72
N GLU A 6 -2.09 -0.07 13.69
CA GLU A 6 -0.90 0.75 13.92
C GLU A 6 0.16 0.44 12.87
N ILE A 7 -0.12 0.78 11.61
CA ILE A 7 0.87 0.70 10.53
C ILE A 7 1.22 2.09 10.03
N SER A 8 2.52 2.37 9.94
CA SER A 8 3.00 3.61 9.34
C SER A 8 2.96 3.55 7.82
N GLY A 9 2.95 4.72 7.17
CA GLY A 9 3.03 4.80 5.71
C GLY A 9 4.30 4.18 5.14
N ARG A 10 5.40 4.25 5.88
CA ARG A 10 6.70 3.69 5.47
C ARG A 10 6.75 2.19 5.62
N ASP A 11 6.16 1.65 6.70
CA ASP A 11 6.10 0.21 6.88
C ASP A 11 5.21 -0.42 5.82
N LEU A 12 4.06 0.21 5.52
CA LEU A 12 3.23 -0.22 4.39
C LEU A 12 4.02 -0.15 3.07
N ALA A 13 4.76 0.94 2.83
CA ALA A 13 5.56 1.07 1.62
C ALA A 13 6.59 -0.06 1.46
N LYS A 14 7.31 -0.39 2.54
CA LYS A 14 8.28 -1.49 2.56
C LYS A 14 7.63 -2.84 2.27
N LEU A 15 6.47 -3.13 2.87
CA LEU A 15 5.77 -4.39 2.61
C LEU A 15 5.33 -4.51 1.15
N LEU A 16 5.02 -3.40 0.49
CA LEU A 16 4.61 -3.37 -0.91
C LEU A 16 5.78 -3.51 -1.90
N GLU A 17 7.03 -3.40 -1.45
CA GLU A 17 8.22 -3.65 -2.28
C GLU A 17 8.22 -5.08 -2.85
N LYS A 18 7.66 -6.05 -2.11
CA LYS A 18 7.51 -7.43 -2.57
C LYS A 18 6.60 -7.58 -3.82
N TYR A 19 5.72 -6.61 -4.06
CA TYR A 19 4.88 -6.51 -5.26
C TYR A 19 5.44 -5.50 -6.29
N GLY A 20 6.71 -5.10 -6.14
CA GLY A 20 7.40 -4.19 -7.05
C GLY A 20 7.06 -2.72 -6.88
N TYR A 21 6.34 -2.34 -5.82
CA TYR A 21 6.08 -0.92 -5.56
C TYR A 21 7.32 -0.25 -4.97
N GLN A 22 7.76 0.84 -5.59
CA GLN A 22 8.89 1.65 -5.16
C GLN A 22 8.46 3.10 -4.96
N ILE A 23 9.02 3.76 -3.94
CA ILE A 23 8.76 5.19 -3.71
C ILE A 23 9.40 6.00 -4.83
N THR A 24 8.58 6.63 -5.67
CA THR A 24 9.05 7.44 -6.81
C THR A 24 9.01 8.94 -6.53
N ARG A 25 8.18 9.37 -5.58
CA ARG A 25 8.09 10.79 -5.20
C ARG A 25 7.64 10.93 -3.75
N ARG A 26 8.20 11.89 -3.04
CA ARG A 26 7.72 12.31 -1.72
C ARG A 26 7.49 13.81 -1.71
N ARG A 27 6.31 14.26 -1.28
CA ARG A 27 6.00 15.68 -1.09
C ARG A 27 5.14 15.87 0.15
N GLY A 28 5.62 16.70 1.07
CA GLY A 28 4.96 16.95 2.34
C GLY A 28 4.69 15.64 3.08
N SER A 29 3.44 15.45 3.49
CA SER A 29 2.97 14.28 4.24
C SER A 29 2.57 13.09 3.37
N HIS A 30 2.92 13.05 2.08
CA HIS A 30 2.54 11.95 1.18
C HIS A 30 3.70 11.43 0.35
N MET A 31 3.67 10.13 0.06
CA MET A 31 4.58 9.40 -0.81
C MET A 31 3.79 8.78 -1.96
N ARG A 32 4.32 8.87 -3.16
CA ARG A 32 3.83 8.14 -4.33
C ARG A 32 4.73 6.92 -4.53
N LEU A 33 4.09 5.77 -4.62
CA LEU A 33 4.72 4.52 -4.98
C LEU A 33 4.30 4.14 -6.41
N THR A 34 5.23 3.61 -7.19
CA THR A 34 4.99 3.09 -8.54
C THR A 34 5.44 1.63 -8.61
N THR A 35 4.66 0.78 -9.26
CA THR A 35 5.10 -0.54 -9.71
C THR A 35 4.98 -0.63 -11.23
N THR A 36 5.86 -1.40 -11.86
CA THR A 36 5.81 -1.77 -13.28
C THR A 36 5.78 -3.29 -13.48
N SER A 37 5.60 -4.08 -12.42
CA SER A 37 5.75 -5.53 -12.46
C SER A 37 4.65 -6.28 -13.23
N GLN A 38 3.44 -5.71 -13.32
CA GLN A 38 2.36 -6.24 -14.17
C GLN A 38 1.91 -5.17 -15.18
N ARG A 39 1.47 -4.04 -14.64
CA ARG A 39 1.16 -2.81 -15.37
C ARG A 39 1.69 -1.63 -14.57
N GLU A 40 1.95 -0.52 -15.25
CA GLU A 40 2.29 0.72 -14.55
C GLU A 40 1.13 1.12 -13.66
N HIS A 41 1.38 1.17 -12.35
CA HIS A 41 0.39 1.52 -11.38
C HIS A 41 0.98 2.40 -10.30
N HIS A 42 0.22 3.41 -9.90
CA HIS A 42 0.66 4.39 -8.93
C HIS A 42 -0.30 4.48 -7.77
N ILE A 43 0.25 4.52 -6.56
CA ILE A 43 -0.54 4.74 -5.36
C ILE A 43 0.07 5.82 -4.49
N THR A 44 -0.79 6.59 -3.84
CA THR A 44 -0.37 7.63 -2.89
C THR A 44 -0.66 7.18 -1.48
N ILE A 45 0.37 7.13 -0.66
CA ILE A 45 0.32 6.69 0.74
C ILE A 45 0.71 7.87 1.64
N PRO A 46 -0.04 8.17 2.71
CA PRO A 46 0.38 9.18 3.68
C PRO A 46 1.64 8.73 4.45
N ASP A 47 2.65 9.60 4.54
CA ASP A 47 3.89 9.41 5.31
C ASP A 47 3.69 9.79 6.79
N HIS A 48 2.74 9.12 7.44
CA HIS A 48 2.43 9.30 8.86
C HIS A 48 2.81 8.05 9.66
N LYS A 49 3.01 8.23 10.98
CA LYS A 49 3.28 7.11 11.92
C LYS A 49 2.16 6.07 11.96
N CYS A 50 0.92 6.49 11.73
CA CYS A 50 -0.23 5.59 11.68
C CYS A 50 -1.18 6.02 10.56
N ILE A 51 -1.52 5.08 9.68
CA ILE A 51 -2.53 5.28 8.65
C ILE A 51 -3.91 4.95 9.22
N LYS A 52 -4.89 5.84 9.02
CA LYS A 52 -6.28 5.57 9.39
C LYS A 52 -6.78 4.31 8.69
N LEU A 53 -7.50 3.45 9.42
CA LEU A 53 -8.03 2.17 8.90
C LEU A 53 -8.81 2.31 7.58
N GLY A 54 -9.63 3.34 7.44
CA GLY A 54 -10.37 3.59 6.20
C GLY A 54 -9.43 3.89 5.01
N THR A 55 -8.38 4.67 5.24
CA THR A 55 -7.36 4.97 4.23
C THR A 55 -6.57 3.72 3.87
N LEU A 56 -6.15 2.94 4.87
CA LEU A 56 -5.46 1.66 4.67
C LEU A 56 -6.32 0.70 3.85
N SER A 57 -7.60 0.52 4.21
CA SER A 57 -8.50 -0.36 3.46
C SER A 57 -8.67 0.09 2.01
N ARG A 58 -8.76 1.41 1.76
CA ARG A 58 -8.90 1.93 0.39
C ARG A 58 -7.63 1.66 -0.44
N ILE A 59 -6.46 1.88 0.16
CA ILE A 59 -5.16 1.59 -0.47
C ILE A 59 -5.04 0.11 -0.82
N LEU A 60 -5.37 -0.78 0.11
CA LEU A 60 -5.30 -2.23 -0.11
C LEU A 60 -6.32 -2.71 -1.16
N SER A 61 -7.53 -2.15 -1.19
CA SER A 61 -8.50 -2.47 -2.24
C SER A 61 -7.98 -2.10 -3.64
N ASP A 62 -7.32 -0.95 -3.77
CA ASP A 62 -6.75 -0.47 -5.04
C ASP A 62 -5.60 -1.38 -5.51
N ILE A 63 -4.71 -1.74 -4.59
CA ILE A 63 -3.59 -2.65 -4.88
C ILE A 63 -4.09 -4.05 -5.23
N ALA A 64 -5.07 -4.59 -4.49
CA ALA A 64 -5.67 -5.89 -4.79
C ALA A 64 -6.27 -5.92 -6.20
N LYS A 65 -6.98 -4.84 -6.60
CA LYS A 65 -7.50 -4.66 -7.95
C LYS A 65 -6.38 -4.55 -9.00
N ASN A 66 -5.23 -3.99 -8.65
CA ASN A 66 -4.08 -3.94 -9.54
C ASN A 66 -3.42 -5.29 -9.76
N LEU A 67 -3.33 -6.10 -8.70
CA LEU A 67 -2.72 -7.42 -8.71
C LEU A 67 -3.67 -8.53 -9.17
N GLU A 68 -4.95 -8.21 -9.35
CA GLU A 68 -6.02 -9.17 -9.69
C GLU A 68 -6.15 -10.31 -8.67
N ILE A 69 -5.98 -9.98 -7.38
CA ILE A 69 -6.13 -10.91 -6.25
C ILE A 69 -7.19 -10.43 -5.28
N ASP A 70 -7.70 -11.33 -4.45
CA ASP A 70 -8.61 -10.98 -3.38
C ASP A 70 -7.93 -10.12 -2.31
N LYS A 71 -8.63 -9.06 -1.87
CA LYS A 71 -8.13 -8.16 -0.81
C LYS A 71 -7.80 -8.92 0.47
N SER A 72 -8.56 -9.97 0.78
CA SER A 72 -8.29 -10.81 1.96
C SER A 72 -6.96 -11.54 1.86
N ASP A 73 -6.58 -11.99 0.67
CA ASP A 73 -5.33 -12.73 0.49
C ASP A 73 -4.14 -11.76 0.47
N LEU A 74 -4.30 -10.60 -0.16
CA LEU A 74 -3.33 -9.50 -0.01
C LEU A 74 -3.06 -9.15 1.46
N ILE A 75 -4.11 -9.11 2.30
CA ILE A 75 -3.96 -8.84 3.73
C ILE A 75 -3.20 -9.96 4.45
N LYS A 76 -3.50 -11.25 4.17
CA LYS A 76 -2.77 -12.41 4.75
C LYS A 76 -1.30 -12.40 4.42
N GLU A 77 -0.96 -11.98 3.21
CA GLU A 77 0.41 -12.04 2.75
C GLU A 77 1.24 -10.83 3.20
N LEU A 78 0.60 -9.71 3.54
CA LEU A 78 1.26 -8.49 4.03
C LEU A 78 1.41 -8.46 5.55
N PHE A 79 0.52 -9.12 6.31
CA PHE A 79 0.42 -9.04 7.77
C PHE A 79 0.21 -10.42 8.41
#